data_AF-A0A2T0REB6-F1
#
_entry.id   AF-A0A2T0REB6-F1
#
_cell.length_a   1.000
_cell.length_b   1.000
_cell.length_c   1.000
_cell.angle_alpha   90.00
_cell.angle_beta   90.00
_cell.angle_gamma   90.00
#
_symmetry.space_group_name_H-M   'P 1'
#
loop_
_entity.id
_entity.type
_entity.pdbx_description
1 polymer ?
#
loop_
_entity_poly.entity_id
_entity_poly.type
_entity_poly.pdbx_seq_one_letter_code
_entity_poly.pdbx_strand_id
1 'polypeptide(L)'
;MPTRRRLASAAAALLTAAGGGLVAALAVPGTSEAAVLPNNFRSVGYMPSWAGNVTSIQYSKLTHINYAFALPNANGTLQPIENTAKLSQLVSLGHQNNVKVSLAIGGWNDGNDSAFESLAAGSGSRTTFINSVMSVVGQYGLDGIDIDWEYPDPGASGNNYTALMQQLGTALHNQGKLLTAAVVSEGGTANGVQPAVFGVVDWLNIMAYDGGSPHANYDWSINSVNFWKGRGLPASKAVLGVPFYSRPGYRTFAQIVAANPAFANQDCATISGVNECYNGLPTIRRKTQWAMANAGGIMNWELSQDATGANSLVSAIYATATGGTTPPTDPPSGRTGRITGIAGKCVDIAAASPANGTAVQLYDCNGTAAQTWTVATDGTVRALGKCLDVAAAGTANGSLVQIYDCNGTGAQTWQGQGDGTLRNPASGRCLDASNNSSANGTRLQIWDCSAGANQRWTLP
;
A
#
# COMPACT_ATOMS: atom_id res chain seq x y z
N MET A 1 -5.25 -19.11 -89.03
CA MET A 1 -6.46 -18.66 -89.77
C MET A 1 -7.63 -18.57 -88.79
N PRO A 2 -8.54 -17.61 -89.00
CA PRO A 2 -9.18 -16.76 -87.97
C PRO A 2 -10.42 -17.44 -87.35
N THR A 3 -10.96 -17.02 -86.20
CA THR A 3 -11.89 -15.88 -86.12
C THR A 3 -12.13 -15.37 -84.69
N ARG A 4 -12.15 -14.04 -84.60
CA ARG A 4 -12.71 -13.20 -83.52
C ARG A 4 -14.22 -13.47 -83.32
N ARG A 5 -14.74 -13.26 -82.10
CA ARG A 5 -15.73 -12.19 -81.80
C ARG A 5 -16.03 -12.08 -80.29
N ARG A 6 -16.07 -10.82 -79.84
CA ARG A 6 -16.49 -10.32 -78.52
C ARG A 6 -18.02 -10.19 -78.42
N LEU A 7 -18.48 -9.85 -77.21
CA LEU A 7 -19.78 -9.25 -76.77
C LEU A 7 -20.69 -10.27 -76.06
N ALA A 8 -21.41 -9.99 -74.98
CA ALA A 8 -21.46 -8.91 -73.99
C ALA A 8 -22.38 -9.40 -72.85
N SER A 9 -22.16 -8.88 -71.64
CA SER A 9 -23.05 -8.70 -70.48
C SER A 9 -24.29 -9.58 -70.25
N ALA A 10 -24.38 -10.18 -69.05
CA ALA A 10 -25.59 -10.14 -68.21
C ALA A 10 -25.24 -10.51 -66.75
N ALA A 11 -25.71 -9.69 -65.81
CA ALA A 11 -25.60 -9.88 -64.38
C ALA A 11 -26.49 -11.02 -63.88
N ALA A 12 -26.02 -11.79 -62.89
CA ALA A 12 -26.83 -12.69 -62.10
C ALA A 12 -26.48 -12.47 -60.61
N ALA A 13 -27.48 -12.00 -59.86
CA ALA A 13 -27.44 -11.95 -58.40
C ALA A 13 -27.51 -13.37 -57.83
N LEU A 14 -26.66 -13.70 -56.86
CA LEU A 14 -26.86 -14.86 -55.99
C LEU A 14 -26.72 -14.47 -54.52
N LEU A 15 -27.75 -14.85 -53.77
CA LEU A 15 -27.95 -14.67 -52.35
C LEU A 15 -26.80 -15.25 -51.52
N THR A 16 -26.43 -14.52 -50.49
CA THR A 16 -25.55 -14.91 -49.38
C THR A 16 -26.19 -16.00 -48.52
N ALA A 17 -25.49 -17.13 -48.36
CA ALA A 17 -25.71 -18.06 -47.25
C ALA A 17 -24.45 -18.05 -46.37
N ALA A 18 -24.60 -17.57 -45.14
CA ALA A 18 -23.55 -17.51 -44.14
C ALA A 18 -23.28 -18.90 -43.56
N GLY A 19 -22.09 -19.45 -43.82
CA GLY A 19 -21.53 -20.60 -43.11
C GLY A 19 -20.42 -20.12 -42.19
N GLY A 20 -20.74 -19.91 -40.92
CA GLY A 20 -19.76 -19.56 -39.88
C GLY A 20 -18.89 -20.76 -39.52
N GLY A 21 -17.66 -20.78 -40.04
CA GLY A 21 -16.60 -21.64 -39.52
C GLY A 21 -15.93 -20.97 -38.31
N LEU A 22 -16.11 -21.53 -37.12
CA LEU A 22 -15.32 -21.16 -35.95
C LEU A 22 -13.85 -21.53 -36.19
N VAL A 23 -13.01 -20.54 -36.47
CA VAL A 23 -11.57 -20.65 -36.25
C VAL A 23 -11.36 -20.47 -34.75
N ALA A 24 -11.05 -21.55 -34.05
CA ALA A 24 -10.59 -21.47 -32.67
C ALA A 24 -9.22 -20.79 -32.67
N ALA A 25 -9.20 -19.49 -32.43
CA ALA A 25 -7.98 -18.77 -32.12
C ALA A 25 -7.44 -19.33 -30.80
N LEU A 26 -6.31 -20.03 -30.87
CA LEU A 26 -5.51 -20.37 -29.71
C LEU A 26 -5.12 -19.05 -29.03
N ALA A 27 -5.73 -18.76 -27.89
CA ALA A 27 -5.36 -17.63 -27.06
C ALA A 27 -3.91 -17.83 -26.63
N VAL A 28 -3.02 -16.97 -27.11
CA VAL A 28 -1.71 -16.76 -26.49
C VAL A 28 -1.99 -16.41 -25.02
N PRO A 29 -1.32 -17.03 -24.04
CA PRO A 29 -1.47 -16.63 -22.65
C PRO A 29 -1.18 -15.13 -22.57
N GLY A 30 -2.19 -14.34 -22.22
CA GLY A 30 -2.02 -12.91 -22.06
C GLY A 30 -0.91 -12.66 -21.05
N THR A 31 0.05 -11.83 -21.41
CA THR A 31 1.01 -11.25 -20.47
C THR A 31 0.21 -10.64 -19.32
N SER A 32 0.39 -11.14 -18.09
CA SER A 32 -0.16 -10.48 -16.91
C SER A 32 0.49 -9.11 -16.81
N GLU A 33 -0.31 -8.07 -17.06
CA GLU A 33 0.10 -6.69 -16.94
C GLU A 33 0.40 -6.38 -15.46
N ALA A 34 1.43 -5.56 -15.19
CA ALA A 34 1.74 -5.12 -13.83
C ALA A 34 0.53 -4.46 -13.18
N ALA A 35 0.51 -4.45 -11.85
CA ALA A 35 -0.44 -3.67 -11.10
C ALA A 35 -0.28 -2.17 -11.45
N VAL A 36 -1.12 -1.64 -12.35
CA VAL A 36 -1.28 -0.19 -12.49
C VAL A 36 -2.18 0.25 -11.33
N LEU A 37 -1.55 0.56 -10.20
CA LEU A 37 -2.28 1.02 -9.03
C LEU A 37 -2.71 2.48 -9.20
N PRO A 38 -3.87 2.88 -8.64
CA PRO A 38 -4.38 4.24 -8.77
C PRO A 38 -3.36 5.29 -8.32
N ASN A 39 -3.37 6.45 -8.98
CA ASN A 39 -2.57 7.62 -8.59
C ASN A 39 -1.05 7.36 -8.49
N ASN A 40 -0.51 6.44 -9.31
CA ASN A 40 0.90 6.02 -9.27
C ASN A 40 1.34 5.45 -7.91
N PHE A 41 0.40 4.85 -7.16
CA PHE A 41 0.67 4.22 -5.88
C PHE A 41 1.63 3.04 -6.05
N ARG A 42 2.63 2.91 -5.19
CA ARG A 42 3.64 1.85 -5.28
C ARG A 42 3.32 0.70 -4.33
N SER A 43 3.45 -0.51 -4.85
CA SER A 43 3.56 -1.75 -4.08
C SER A 43 4.96 -2.30 -4.30
N VAL A 44 5.82 -2.16 -3.29
CA VAL A 44 7.25 -2.53 -3.32
C VAL A 44 7.46 -3.76 -2.44
N GLY A 45 8.17 -4.76 -2.93
CA GLY A 45 8.56 -5.92 -2.12
C GLY A 45 10.05 -6.15 -2.11
N TYR A 46 10.61 -6.53 -0.96
CA TYR A 46 11.97 -7.05 -0.89
C TYR A 46 11.97 -8.55 -1.12
N MET A 47 12.92 -9.03 -1.93
CA MET A 47 13.18 -10.46 -2.17
C MET A 47 14.63 -10.78 -1.80
N PRO A 48 14.87 -11.48 -0.69
CA PRO A 48 16.24 -11.80 -0.27
C PRO A 48 16.89 -12.86 -1.17
N SER A 49 18.22 -12.87 -1.23
CA SER A 49 19.03 -13.85 -1.97
C SER A 49 18.90 -15.25 -1.35
N TRP A 50 18.77 -15.32 -0.03
CA TRP A 50 18.80 -16.54 0.78
C TRP A 50 17.45 -17.25 0.95
N ALA A 51 16.31 -16.59 0.70
CA ALA A 51 14.99 -17.16 0.97
C ALA A 51 13.95 -16.86 -0.13
N GLY A 52 12.97 -17.75 -0.29
CA GLY A 52 11.88 -17.61 -1.27
C GLY A 52 12.26 -18.00 -2.70
N ASN A 53 11.22 -18.25 -3.50
CA ASN A 53 11.32 -18.61 -4.92
C ASN A 53 10.67 -17.52 -5.79
N VAL A 54 11.41 -17.03 -6.79
CA VAL A 54 10.96 -15.96 -7.69
C VAL A 54 9.76 -16.36 -8.53
N THR A 55 9.53 -17.66 -8.75
CA THR A 55 8.35 -18.17 -9.47
C THR A 55 7.07 -18.13 -8.63
N SER A 56 7.19 -18.01 -7.30
CA SER A 56 6.05 -17.90 -6.38
C SER A 56 5.58 -16.46 -6.16
N ILE A 57 6.29 -15.48 -6.72
CA ILE A 57 5.96 -14.06 -6.54
C ILE A 57 4.66 -13.73 -7.28
N GLN A 58 3.79 -12.99 -6.60
CA GLN A 58 2.53 -12.50 -7.14
C GLN A 58 2.76 -11.20 -7.93
N TYR A 59 3.48 -11.28 -9.06
CA TYR A 59 3.94 -10.10 -9.82
C TYR A 59 2.83 -9.11 -10.19
N SER A 60 1.64 -9.60 -10.54
CA SER A 60 0.47 -8.77 -10.88
C SER A 60 -0.06 -7.91 -9.71
N LYS A 61 0.54 -8.02 -8.52
CA LYS A 61 0.19 -7.26 -7.31
C LYS A 61 1.31 -6.32 -6.84
N LEU A 62 2.42 -6.32 -7.55
CA LEU A 62 3.61 -5.52 -7.26
C LEU A 62 3.88 -4.55 -8.40
N THR A 63 4.57 -3.47 -8.05
CA THR A 63 5.06 -2.47 -9.00
C THR A 63 6.58 -2.50 -9.09
N HIS A 64 7.24 -2.79 -7.97
CA HIS A 64 8.69 -2.82 -7.84
C HIS A 64 9.11 -3.97 -6.93
N ILE A 65 10.27 -4.55 -7.22
CA ILE A 65 10.92 -5.53 -6.35
C ILE A 65 12.38 -5.10 -6.14
N ASN A 66 12.80 -5.06 -4.87
CA ASN A 66 14.18 -4.84 -4.48
C ASN A 66 14.82 -6.20 -4.15
N TYR A 67 15.79 -6.63 -4.94
CA TYR A 67 16.57 -7.84 -4.66
C TYR A 67 17.61 -7.55 -3.59
N ALA A 68 17.50 -8.22 -2.44
CA ALA A 68 18.32 -7.99 -1.26
C ALA A 68 19.33 -9.14 -1.06
N PHE A 69 20.61 -8.95 -0.81
CA PHE A 69 21.37 -7.69 -0.93
C PHE A 69 22.67 -7.95 -1.70
N ALA A 70 23.22 -6.87 -2.27
CA ALA A 70 24.65 -6.78 -2.51
C ALA A 70 25.32 -5.99 -1.39
N LEU A 71 26.61 -6.21 -1.15
CA LEU A 71 27.38 -5.48 -0.15
C LEU A 71 28.52 -4.71 -0.79
N PRO A 72 28.84 -3.49 -0.31
CA PRO A 72 30.01 -2.77 -0.76
C PRO A 72 31.29 -3.24 -0.05
N ASN A 73 32.43 -2.93 -0.65
CA ASN A 73 33.74 -2.90 -0.01
C ASN A 73 34.11 -1.45 0.31
N ALA A 74 35.00 -1.26 1.30
CA ALA A 74 35.49 0.06 1.70
C ALA A 74 36.16 0.87 0.57
N ASN A 75 36.69 0.21 -0.46
CA ASN A 75 37.29 0.87 -1.62
C ASN A 75 36.27 1.31 -2.70
N GLY A 76 34.98 1.07 -2.47
CA GLY A 76 33.89 1.36 -3.40
C GLY A 76 33.58 0.22 -4.38
N THR A 77 34.32 -0.88 -4.43
CA THR A 77 33.89 -2.03 -5.25
C THR A 77 32.70 -2.75 -4.59
N LEU A 78 31.97 -3.57 -5.36
CA LEU A 78 30.94 -4.46 -4.81
C LEU A 78 31.53 -5.84 -4.50
N GLN A 79 31.07 -6.45 -3.41
CA GLN A 79 31.29 -7.86 -3.14
C GLN A 79 30.54 -8.73 -4.16
N PRO A 80 30.91 -10.02 -4.33
CA PRO A 80 30.14 -10.94 -5.17
C PRO A 80 28.67 -10.96 -4.76
N ILE A 81 27.79 -10.72 -5.74
CA ILE A 81 26.34 -10.75 -5.50
C ILE A 81 25.92 -12.19 -5.23
N GLU A 82 25.22 -12.40 -4.12
CA GLU A 82 24.73 -13.73 -3.77
C GLU A 82 23.59 -14.17 -4.70
N ASN A 83 23.67 -15.43 -5.14
CA ASN A 83 22.61 -16.09 -5.92
C ASN A 83 22.22 -15.32 -7.20
N THR A 84 23.22 -15.03 -8.04
CA THR A 84 23.04 -14.30 -9.32
C THR A 84 22.09 -14.97 -10.30
N ALA A 85 21.91 -16.29 -10.22
CA ALA A 85 20.93 -17.03 -10.99
C ALA A 85 19.49 -16.61 -10.61
N LYS A 86 19.20 -16.51 -9.31
CA LYS A 86 17.91 -16.03 -8.81
C LYS A 86 17.68 -14.56 -9.17
N LEU A 87 18.70 -13.71 -9.05
CA LEU A 87 18.61 -12.31 -9.50
C LEU A 87 18.24 -12.21 -10.98
N SER A 88 18.95 -12.93 -11.85
CA SER A 88 18.70 -12.90 -13.30
C SER A 88 17.31 -13.41 -13.64
N GLN A 89 16.83 -14.44 -12.95
CA GLN A 89 15.49 -14.97 -13.10
C GLN A 89 14.43 -13.97 -12.61
N LEU A 90 14.67 -13.30 -11.47
CA LEU A 90 13.78 -12.26 -10.94
C LEU A 90 13.64 -11.09 -11.92
N VAL A 91 14.73 -10.59 -12.47
CA VAL A 91 14.69 -9.50 -13.47
C VAL A 91 13.88 -9.95 -14.68
N SER A 92 14.17 -11.14 -15.22
CA SER A 92 13.47 -11.68 -16.39
C SER A 92 11.95 -11.79 -16.15
N LEU A 93 11.54 -12.38 -15.02
CA LEU A 93 10.12 -12.53 -14.67
C LEU A 93 9.46 -11.19 -14.32
N GLY A 94 10.18 -10.29 -13.65
CA GLY A 94 9.73 -8.94 -13.34
C GLY A 94 9.38 -8.19 -14.62
N HIS A 95 10.31 -8.12 -15.57
CA HIS A 95 10.09 -7.44 -16.85
C HIS A 95 8.98 -8.08 -17.68
N GLN A 96 8.88 -9.41 -17.71
CA GLN A 96 7.76 -10.11 -18.38
C GLN A 96 6.40 -9.76 -17.80
N ASN A 97 6.35 -9.37 -16.51
CA ASN A 97 5.14 -8.94 -15.82
C ASN A 97 5.09 -7.42 -15.61
N ASN A 98 5.94 -6.65 -16.30
CA ASN A 98 6.03 -5.19 -16.20
C ASN A 98 6.30 -4.65 -14.77
N VAL A 99 6.94 -5.46 -13.92
CA VAL A 99 7.40 -5.09 -12.57
C VAL A 99 8.86 -4.68 -12.65
N LYS A 100 9.18 -3.51 -12.11
CA LYS A 100 10.56 -3.01 -12.08
C LYS A 100 11.39 -3.74 -11.03
N VAL A 101 12.63 -4.08 -11.35
CA VAL A 101 13.54 -4.78 -10.44
C VAL A 101 14.78 -3.94 -10.18
N SER A 102 14.99 -3.60 -8.91
CA SER A 102 16.20 -2.92 -8.43
C SER A 102 17.06 -3.87 -7.61
N LEU A 103 18.36 -3.60 -7.53
CA LEU A 103 19.25 -4.24 -6.57
C LEU A 103 19.35 -3.38 -5.31
N ALA A 104 19.05 -3.95 -4.15
CA ALA A 104 19.30 -3.33 -2.86
C ALA A 104 20.75 -3.58 -2.42
N ILE A 105 21.44 -2.52 -1.99
CA ILE A 105 22.84 -2.56 -1.57
C ILE A 105 22.92 -2.15 -0.12
N GLY A 106 23.45 -3.03 0.74
CA GLY A 106 23.54 -2.83 2.18
C GLY A 106 22.71 -3.84 2.97
N GLY A 107 21.72 -3.33 3.71
CA GLY A 107 20.96 -4.02 4.74
C GLY A 107 21.65 -3.98 6.10
N TRP A 108 20.94 -4.43 7.13
CA TRP A 108 21.42 -4.41 8.53
C TRP A 108 22.85 -4.91 8.74
N ASN A 109 23.24 -6.03 8.12
CA ASN A 109 24.61 -6.59 8.17
C ASN A 109 25.20 -6.66 9.60
N ASP A 110 24.42 -7.16 10.56
CA ASP A 110 24.76 -7.19 12.00
C ASP A 110 25.14 -5.81 12.59
N GLY A 111 24.57 -4.74 12.04
CA GLY A 111 24.84 -3.35 12.39
C GLY A 111 26.19 -2.83 11.86
N ASN A 112 26.86 -3.58 10.98
CA ASN A 112 28.15 -3.17 10.42
C ASN A 112 27.98 -2.45 9.09
N ASP A 113 28.12 -1.13 9.13
CA ASP A 113 28.09 -0.23 8.00
C ASP A 113 29.47 0.41 7.68
N SER A 114 30.54 -0.07 8.30
CA SER A 114 31.90 0.50 8.17
C SER A 114 32.42 0.58 6.72
N ALA A 115 31.96 -0.32 5.84
CA ALA A 115 32.27 -0.28 4.43
C ALA A 115 31.64 0.94 3.74
N PHE A 116 30.38 1.27 4.07
CA PHE A 116 29.71 2.48 3.59
C PHE A 116 30.39 3.74 4.12
N GLU A 117 30.70 3.79 5.42
CA GLU A 117 31.42 4.92 6.01
C GLU A 117 32.73 5.21 5.27
N SER A 118 33.54 4.16 5.05
CA SER A 118 34.84 4.26 4.40
C SER A 118 34.71 4.67 2.92
N LEU A 119 33.81 4.01 2.17
CA LEU A 119 33.67 4.30 0.74
C LEU A 119 33.08 5.68 0.50
N ALA A 120 32.12 6.11 1.32
CA ALA A 120 31.42 7.36 1.15
C ALA A 120 32.28 8.56 1.52
N ALA A 121 33.28 8.42 2.40
CA ALA A 121 34.20 9.48 2.77
C ALA A 121 35.10 9.96 1.60
N GLY A 122 35.57 9.05 0.76
CA GLY A 122 36.49 9.37 -0.35
C GLY A 122 35.78 9.67 -1.68
N SER A 123 36.13 10.76 -2.36
CA SER A 123 35.59 11.05 -3.71
C SER A 123 35.98 9.99 -4.76
N GLY A 124 37.21 9.45 -4.65
CA GLY A 124 37.69 8.37 -5.50
C GLY A 124 36.90 7.07 -5.28
N SER A 125 36.72 6.65 -4.02
CA SER A 125 35.94 5.46 -3.67
C SER A 125 34.46 5.59 -4.02
N ARG A 126 33.86 6.78 -3.84
CA ARG A 126 32.51 7.06 -4.37
C ARG A 126 32.46 6.83 -5.88
N THR A 127 33.41 7.38 -6.64
CA THR A 127 33.45 7.16 -8.10
C THR A 127 33.60 5.68 -8.47
N THR A 128 34.46 4.93 -7.77
CA THR A 128 34.58 3.47 -7.93
C THR A 128 33.27 2.76 -7.65
N PHE A 129 32.54 3.19 -6.62
CA PHE A 129 31.22 2.66 -6.29
C PHE A 129 30.18 2.92 -7.35
N ILE A 130 30.05 4.16 -7.82
CA ILE A 130 29.13 4.48 -8.91
C ILE A 130 29.47 3.62 -10.15
N ASN A 131 30.74 3.49 -10.53
CA ASN A 131 31.13 2.67 -11.68
C ASN A 131 30.78 1.18 -11.49
N SER A 132 31.02 0.62 -10.30
CA SER A 132 30.69 -0.78 -9.97
C SER A 132 29.19 -1.01 -10.03
N VAL A 133 28.42 -0.08 -9.48
CA VAL A 133 26.95 -0.12 -9.48
C VAL A 133 26.40 -0.02 -10.90
N MET A 134 26.86 0.93 -11.71
CA MET A 134 26.40 1.08 -13.10
C MET A 134 26.77 -0.15 -13.96
N SER A 135 27.91 -0.79 -13.69
CA SER A 135 28.29 -2.06 -14.33
C SER A 135 27.28 -3.17 -14.02
N VAL A 136 26.89 -3.33 -12.75
CA VAL A 136 25.90 -4.32 -12.33
C VAL A 136 24.51 -4.01 -12.88
N VAL A 137 24.10 -2.73 -12.91
CA VAL A 137 22.84 -2.30 -13.54
C VAL A 137 22.78 -2.72 -15.00
N GLY A 138 23.85 -2.49 -15.76
CA GLY A 138 23.95 -2.91 -17.15
C GLY A 138 23.99 -4.44 -17.32
N GLN A 139 24.78 -5.13 -16.48
CA GLN A 139 24.97 -6.58 -16.56
C GLN A 139 23.68 -7.37 -16.36
N TYR A 140 22.87 -6.97 -15.38
CA TYR A 140 21.64 -7.69 -15.03
C TYR A 140 20.37 -7.03 -15.59
N GLY A 141 20.49 -5.90 -16.30
CA GLY A 141 19.33 -5.19 -16.84
C GLY A 141 18.44 -4.56 -15.77
N LEU A 142 18.99 -4.15 -14.63
CA LEU A 142 18.21 -3.60 -13.51
C LEU A 142 17.52 -2.30 -13.87
N ASP A 143 16.38 -2.03 -13.26
CA ASP A 143 15.61 -0.78 -13.40
C ASP A 143 16.09 0.32 -12.46
N GLY A 144 16.86 -0.03 -11.44
CA GLY A 144 17.38 0.91 -10.47
C GLY A 144 18.21 0.27 -9.36
N ILE A 145 18.51 1.09 -8.37
CA ILE A 145 19.26 0.74 -7.17
C ILE A 145 18.53 1.27 -5.96
N ASP A 146 18.48 0.44 -4.91
CA ASP A 146 18.02 0.83 -3.59
C ASP A 146 19.23 0.84 -2.64
N ILE A 147 19.49 1.97 -1.99
CA ILE A 147 20.55 2.07 -0.98
C ILE A 147 19.93 1.80 0.39
N ASP A 148 20.38 0.75 1.04
CA ASP A 148 19.94 0.35 2.38
C ASP A 148 21.11 0.44 3.36
N TRP A 149 21.59 1.68 3.58
CA TRP A 149 22.65 1.93 4.57
C TRP A 149 21.99 2.15 5.93
N GLU A 150 22.22 1.20 6.85
CA GLU A 150 21.71 1.21 8.22
C GLU A 150 22.82 1.45 9.27
N TYR A 151 23.16 2.69 9.65
CA TYR A 151 22.61 3.97 9.19
C TYR A 151 23.68 5.05 9.10
N PRO A 152 23.61 5.97 8.11
CA PRO A 152 24.49 7.11 8.12
C PRO A 152 24.22 7.97 9.36
N ASP A 153 25.27 8.27 10.13
CA ASP A 153 25.16 9.11 11.32
C ASP A 153 25.04 10.60 10.96
N PRO A 154 24.34 11.42 11.78
CA PRO A 154 24.35 12.87 11.60
C PRO A 154 25.77 13.45 11.66
N GLY A 155 26.07 14.42 10.80
CA GLY A 155 27.40 15.04 10.72
C GLY A 155 28.18 14.58 9.49
N ALA A 156 29.44 14.15 9.68
CA ALA A 156 30.33 13.80 8.59
C ALA A 156 29.80 12.62 7.74
N SER A 157 29.29 11.58 8.40
CA SER A 157 28.66 10.43 7.72
C SER A 157 27.47 10.86 6.86
N GLY A 158 26.54 11.65 7.41
CA GLY A 158 25.41 12.19 6.64
C GLY A 158 25.79 13.11 5.47
N ASN A 159 26.87 13.89 5.59
CA ASN A 159 27.42 14.66 4.48
C ASN A 159 27.97 13.74 3.38
N ASN A 160 28.68 12.68 3.77
CA ASN A 160 29.23 11.67 2.87
C ASN A 160 28.12 10.88 2.16
N TYR A 161 27.09 10.47 2.90
CA TYR A 161 25.88 9.85 2.35
C TYR A 161 25.22 10.76 1.32
N THR A 162 25.04 12.04 1.65
CA THR A 162 24.43 13.01 0.72
C THR A 162 25.24 13.15 -0.57
N ALA A 163 26.57 13.26 -0.47
CA ALA A 163 27.45 13.33 -1.63
C ALA A 163 27.42 12.04 -2.49
N LEU A 164 27.38 10.88 -1.84
CA LEU A 164 27.23 9.59 -2.51
C LEU A 164 25.91 9.51 -3.27
N MET A 165 24.79 9.83 -2.60
CA MET A 165 23.46 9.79 -3.21
C MET A 165 23.34 10.76 -4.38
N GLN A 166 23.88 11.97 -4.28
CA GLN A 166 23.90 12.95 -5.40
C GLN A 166 24.66 12.43 -6.63
N GLN A 167 25.84 11.86 -6.41
CA GLN A 167 26.67 11.32 -7.51
C GLN A 167 25.99 10.10 -8.14
N LEU A 168 25.46 9.19 -7.32
CA LEU A 168 24.76 8.01 -7.79
C LEU A 168 23.45 8.34 -8.51
N GLY A 169 22.64 9.26 -7.97
CA GLY A 169 21.39 9.70 -8.57
C GLY A 169 21.61 10.31 -9.94
N THR A 170 22.62 11.18 -10.07
CA THR A 170 23.01 11.73 -11.38
C THR A 170 23.35 10.63 -12.39
N ALA A 171 24.14 9.64 -11.99
CA ALA A 171 24.55 8.55 -12.88
C ALA A 171 23.37 7.67 -13.32
N LEU A 172 22.48 7.31 -12.39
CA LEU A 172 21.30 6.47 -12.65
C LEU A 172 20.26 7.20 -13.49
N HIS A 173 19.91 8.44 -13.13
CA HIS A 173 18.90 9.23 -13.83
C HIS A 173 19.32 9.58 -15.27
N ASN A 174 20.61 9.79 -15.52
CA ASN A 174 21.14 9.95 -16.89
C ASN A 174 20.92 8.72 -17.78
N GLN A 175 20.65 7.54 -17.21
CA GLN A 175 20.30 6.32 -17.92
C GLN A 175 18.82 5.93 -17.75
N GLY A 176 17.99 6.82 -17.20
CA GLY A 176 16.57 6.55 -16.93
C GLY A 176 16.35 5.47 -15.85
N LYS A 177 17.33 5.23 -14.98
CA LYS A 177 17.28 4.26 -13.88
C LYS A 177 16.85 4.92 -12.58
N LEU A 178 16.20 4.15 -11.71
CA LEU A 178 15.70 4.63 -10.43
C LEU A 178 16.79 4.63 -9.35
N LEU A 179 16.73 5.61 -8.46
CA LEU A 179 17.45 5.61 -7.18
C LEU A 179 16.46 5.69 -6.02
N THR A 180 16.47 4.69 -5.16
CA THR A 180 15.67 4.66 -3.93
C THR A 180 16.57 4.42 -2.73
N ALA A 181 16.02 4.57 -1.52
CA ALA A 181 16.72 4.18 -0.32
C ALA A 181 15.75 3.68 0.75
N ALA A 182 16.16 2.66 1.47
CA ALA A 182 15.55 2.28 2.74
C ALA A 182 16.13 3.16 3.86
N VAL A 183 15.25 3.62 4.75
CA VAL A 183 15.63 4.56 5.82
C VAL A 183 14.97 4.18 7.14
N VAL A 184 15.64 4.53 8.24
CA VAL A 184 15.13 4.38 9.60
C VAL A 184 13.72 4.97 9.74
N SER A 185 12.91 4.37 10.61
CA SER A 185 11.54 4.81 10.89
C SER A 185 11.44 6.30 11.27
N GLU A 186 12.15 6.72 12.33
CA GLU A 186 12.13 8.08 12.87
C GLU A 186 13.31 8.32 13.83
N GLY A 187 13.39 9.51 14.42
CA GLY A 187 14.34 9.82 15.50
C GLY A 187 15.66 10.44 15.05
N GLY A 188 16.64 10.49 15.96
CA GLY A 188 17.91 11.20 15.78
C GLY A 188 18.75 10.69 14.60
N THR A 189 18.81 9.36 14.45
CA THR A 189 19.52 8.67 13.35
C THR A 189 19.03 9.12 11.97
N ALA A 190 17.73 9.43 11.84
CA ALA A 190 17.17 9.89 10.58
C ALA A 190 17.84 11.17 10.04
N ASN A 191 18.48 11.96 10.92
CA ASN A 191 19.17 13.19 10.54
C ASN A 191 20.45 12.97 9.71
N GLY A 192 20.99 11.74 9.65
CA GLY A 192 22.07 11.42 8.71
C GLY A 192 21.61 11.45 7.24
N VAL A 193 20.33 11.16 6.99
CA VAL A 193 19.70 11.37 5.67
C VAL A 193 19.22 12.82 5.58
N GLN A 194 19.99 13.69 4.94
CA GLN A 194 19.68 15.12 4.86
C GLN A 194 18.57 15.43 3.84
N PRO A 195 17.80 16.52 4.00
CA PRO A 195 16.74 16.90 3.05
C PRO A 195 17.21 17.08 1.60
N ALA A 196 18.49 17.38 1.38
CA ALA A 196 19.09 17.43 0.05
C ALA A 196 18.92 16.11 -0.72
N VAL A 197 18.87 14.97 -0.03
CA VAL A 197 18.64 13.65 -0.63
C VAL A 197 17.23 13.50 -1.19
N PHE A 198 16.22 14.21 -0.64
CA PHE A 198 14.82 14.07 -1.06
C PHE A 198 14.59 14.55 -2.51
N GLY A 199 15.44 15.47 -2.99
CA GLY A 199 15.46 15.91 -4.38
C GLY A 199 16.10 14.89 -5.34
N VAL A 200 16.91 13.98 -4.82
CA VAL A 200 17.75 13.06 -5.60
C VAL A 200 17.16 11.66 -5.70
N VAL A 201 16.49 11.18 -4.65
CA VAL A 201 15.82 9.87 -4.71
C VAL A 201 14.48 9.97 -5.43
N ASP A 202 14.10 8.89 -6.11
CA ASP A 202 12.75 8.71 -6.64
C ASP A 202 11.74 8.56 -5.51
N TRP A 203 12.07 7.81 -4.45
CA TRP A 203 11.35 7.76 -3.17
C TRP A 203 12.21 7.17 -2.04
N LEU A 204 11.70 7.26 -0.81
CA LEU A 204 12.25 6.59 0.37
C LEU A 204 11.31 5.47 0.84
N ASN A 205 11.87 4.29 1.08
CA ASN A 205 11.21 3.16 1.74
C ASN A 205 11.42 3.30 3.26
N ILE A 206 10.41 3.77 3.99
CA ILE A 206 10.53 4.05 5.43
C ILE A 206 10.30 2.75 6.19
N MET A 207 11.33 2.26 6.90
CA MET A 207 11.29 1.00 7.65
C MET A 207 10.52 1.15 8.96
N ALA A 208 9.20 1.33 8.83
CA ALA A 208 8.26 1.55 9.93
C ALA A 208 7.91 0.24 10.68
N TYR A 209 8.95 -0.52 11.03
CA TYR A 209 8.94 -1.74 11.84
C TYR A 209 10.15 -1.75 12.81
N ASP A 210 10.23 -2.78 13.67
CA ASP A 210 11.32 -2.97 14.65
C ASP A 210 11.54 -1.87 15.71
N GLY A 211 10.63 -0.89 15.83
CA GLY A 211 10.66 0.13 16.89
C GLY A 211 9.36 0.29 17.68
N GLY A 212 8.20 0.18 17.02
CA GLY A 212 6.89 0.31 17.68
C GLY A 212 6.68 -0.70 18.82
N SER A 213 5.78 -0.40 19.75
CA SER A 213 5.33 -1.36 20.78
C SER A 213 3.86 -1.71 20.56
N PRO A 214 3.52 -2.93 20.08
CA PRO A 214 4.42 -3.94 19.50
C PRO A 214 5.06 -3.49 18.17
N HIS A 215 6.09 -4.22 17.71
CA HIS A 215 6.92 -3.82 16.56
C HIS A 215 6.05 -3.54 15.32
N ALA A 216 6.02 -2.28 14.86
CA ALA A 216 5.13 -1.82 13.79
C ALA A 216 3.62 -1.72 14.13
N ASN A 217 3.22 -1.27 15.32
CA ASN A 217 1.83 -0.89 15.55
C ASN A 217 1.37 0.23 14.59
N TYR A 218 0.05 0.35 14.36
CA TYR A 218 -0.52 1.27 13.36
C TYR A 218 -0.12 2.73 13.60
N ASP A 219 -0.38 3.27 14.79
CA ASP A 219 -0.19 4.70 15.08
C ASP A 219 1.28 5.09 14.96
N TRP A 220 2.19 4.25 15.47
CA TRP A 220 3.62 4.45 15.35
C TRP A 220 4.08 4.44 13.89
N SER A 221 3.66 3.46 13.09
CA SER A 221 4.04 3.41 11.67
C SER A 221 3.55 4.64 10.89
N ILE A 222 2.36 5.16 11.20
CA ILE A 222 1.85 6.39 10.59
C ILE A 222 2.68 7.60 11.02
N ASN A 223 3.04 7.69 12.30
CA ASN A 223 3.88 8.76 12.83
C ASN A 223 5.27 8.77 12.21
N SER A 224 5.88 7.62 11.97
CA SER A 224 7.18 7.51 11.29
C SER A 224 7.13 8.09 9.87
N VAL A 225 6.07 7.80 9.10
CA VAL A 225 5.91 8.40 7.76
C VAL A 225 5.66 9.90 7.85
N ASN A 226 4.84 10.35 8.80
CA ASN A 226 4.60 11.78 9.03
C ASN A 226 5.84 12.53 9.51
N PHE A 227 6.74 11.88 10.26
CA PHE A 227 8.02 12.42 10.66
C PHE A 227 8.86 12.78 9.43
N TRP A 228 9.02 11.86 8.48
CA TRP A 228 9.75 12.14 7.23
C TRP A 228 9.09 13.23 6.39
N LYS A 229 7.75 13.23 6.28
CA LYS A 229 7.03 14.31 5.59
C LYS A 229 7.22 15.66 6.29
N GLY A 230 7.23 15.69 7.62
CA GLY A 230 7.49 16.88 8.43
C GLY A 230 8.90 17.44 8.23
N ARG A 231 9.86 16.60 7.80
CA ARG A 231 11.21 17.02 7.39
C ARG A 231 11.28 17.56 5.96
N GLY A 232 10.17 17.54 5.23
CA GLY A 232 10.07 18.05 3.86
C GLY A 232 10.07 16.98 2.76
N LEU A 233 9.99 15.69 3.09
CA LEU A 233 9.82 14.63 2.09
C LEU A 233 8.42 14.75 1.45
N PRO A 234 8.29 14.88 0.12
CA PRO A 234 6.98 14.91 -0.52
C PRO A 234 6.20 13.62 -0.26
N ALA A 235 4.88 13.72 -0.05
CA ALA A 235 4.03 12.55 0.22
C ALA A 235 4.16 11.48 -0.89
N SER A 236 4.27 11.88 -2.15
CA SER A 236 4.45 10.99 -3.31
C SER A 236 5.77 10.20 -3.32
N LYS A 237 6.74 10.63 -2.49
CA LYS A 237 8.06 10.00 -2.30
C LYS A 237 8.20 9.28 -0.95
N ALA A 238 7.16 9.28 -0.12
CA ALA A 238 7.16 8.56 1.15
C ALA A 238 6.48 7.20 0.97
N VAL A 239 7.21 6.10 1.12
CA VAL A 239 6.65 4.74 1.02
C VAL A 239 6.68 4.08 2.40
N LEU A 240 5.52 3.61 2.87
CA LEU A 240 5.35 3.05 4.20
C LEU A 240 5.76 1.56 4.22
N GLY A 241 6.82 1.23 4.98
CA GLY A 241 7.25 -0.14 5.23
C GLY A 241 6.33 -0.91 6.18
N VAL A 242 6.08 -2.18 5.87
CA VAL A 242 5.32 -3.12 6.72
C VAL A 242 6.07 -4.45 6.89
N PRO A 243 6.07 -5.04 8.10
CA PRO A 243 6.75 -6.32 8.34
C PRO A 243 5.84 -7.49 8.00
N PHE A 244 6.40 -8.54 7.37
CA PHE A 244 5.75 -9.83 7.15
C PHE A 244 6.27 -10.90 8.13
N TYR A 245 6.72 -10.47 9.31
CA TYR A 245 7.21 -11.31 10.39
C TYR A 245 6.81 -10.74 11.74
N SER A 246 7.04 -11.51 12.81
CA SER A 246 6.78 -11.13 14.18
C SER A 246 8.01 -10.74 15.00
N ARG A 247 7.79 -10.03 16.10
CA ARG A 247 8.68 -9.94 17.26
C ARG A 247 7.96 -10.49 18.50
N PRO A 248 8.70 -11.02 19.49
CA PRO A 248 10.16 -11.18 19.51
C PRO A 248 10.65 -12.47 18.83
N GLY A 249 9.77 -13.37 18.38
CA GLY A 249 10.16 -14.71 17.92
C GLY A 249 10.62 -14.81 16.46
N TYR A 250 10.55 -13.73 15.67
CA TYR A 250 10.97 -13.71 14.26
C TYR A 250 10.24 -14.74 13.39
N ARG A 251 8.99 -15.10 13.73
CA ARG A 251 8.20 -16.00 12.88
C ARG A 251 7.74 -15.26 11.65
N THR A 252 7.80 -15.94 10.51
CA THR A 252 7.21 -15.40 9.29
C THR A 252 5.69 -15.39 9.41
N PHE A 253 5.02 -14.47 8.71
CA PHE A 253 3.57 -14.44 8.68
C PHE A 253 2.98 -15.75 8.16
N ALA A 254 3.63 -16.38 7.17
CA ALA A 254 3.28 -17.73 6.70
C ALA A 254 3.31 -18.78 7.83
N GLN A 255 4.34 -18.78 8.68
CA GLN A 255 4.44 -19.70 9.82
C GLN A 255 3.35 -19.45 10.87
N ILE A 256 3.01 -18.18 11.09
CA ILE A 256 1.96 -17.76 12.04
C ILE A 256 0.60 -18.26 11.55
N VAL A 257 0.27 -18.02 10.28
CA VAL A 257 -0.97 -18.48 9.66
C VAL A 257 -1.04 -20.01 9.57
N ALA A 258 0.09 -20.68 9.33
CA ALA A 258 0.16 -22.13 9.34
C ALA A 258 -0.09 -22.75 10.72
N ALA A 259 0.26 -22.04 11.81
CA ALA A 259 -0.03 -22.48 13.17
C ALA A 259 -1.53 -22.40 13.49
N ASN A 260 -2.21 -21.33 13.04
CA ASN A 260 -3.66 -21.22 13.07
C ASN A 260 -4.12 -20.18 12.03
N PRO A 261 -4.95 -20.55 11.04
CA PRO A 261 -5.43 -19.60 10.03
C PRO A 261 -6.15 -18.37 10.60
N ALA A 262 -6.78 -18.47 11.78
CA ALA A 262 -7.43 -17.33 12.43
C ALA A 262 -6.45 -16.23 12.85
N PHE A 263 -5.16 -16.56 13.02
CA PHE A 263 -4.11 -15.59 13.34
C PHE A 263 -3.85 -14.62 12.18
N ALA A 264 -4.28 -14.93 10.95
CA ALA A 264 -4.22 -13.98 9.84
C ALA A 264 -4.98 -12.66 10.14
N ASN A 265 -5.96 -12.69 11.05
CA ASN A 265 -6.79 -11.55 11.42
C ASN A 265 -6.43 -10.93 12.79
N GLN A 266 -5.24 -11.22 13.32
CA GLN A 266 -4.76 -10.70 14.60
C GLN A 266 -3.42 -9.97 14.42
N ASP A 267 -3.04 -9.15 15.40
CA ASP A 267 -1.73 -8.48 15.43
C ASP A 267 -0.80 -9.05 16.51
N CYS A 268 -1.31 -9.93 17.39
CA CYS A 268 -0.47 -10.73 18.28
C CYS A 268 -1.13 -12.09 18.52
N ALA A 269 -0.32 -13.14 18.66
CA ALA A 269 -0.78 -14.47 19.04
C ALA A 269 0.31 -15.20 19.84
N THR A 270 -0.10 -15.95 20.87
CA THR A 270 0.83 -16.81 21.61
C THR A 270 1.05 -18.11 20.86
N ILE A 271 2.26 -18.34 20.36
CA ILE A 271 2.65 -19.55 19.63
C ILE A 271 3.81 -20.22 20.36
N SER A 272 3.62 -21.47 20.79
CA SER A 272 4.64 -22.21 21.55
C SER A 272 5.16 -21.46 22.79
N GLY A 273 4.28 -20.71 23.47
CA GLY A 273 4.61 -19.95 24.67
C GLY A 273 5.26 -18.58 24.44
N VAL A 274 5.51 -18.19 23.18
CA VAL A 274 6.01 -16.85 22.81
C VAL A 274 4.84 -16.01 22.32
N ASN A 275 4.68 -14.79 22.84
CA ASN A 275 3.70 -13.83 22.33
C ASN A 275 4.26 -13.15 21.07
N GLU A 276 3.91 -13.69 19.91
CA GLU A 276 4.33 -13.21 18.61
C GLU A 276 3.44 -12.04 18.21
N CYS A 277 3.99 -10.84 18.16
CA CYS A 277 3.28 -9.68 17.63
C CYS A 277 3.79 -9.33 16.23
N TYR A 278 2.87 -9.02 15.32
CA TYR A 278 3.06 -8.85 13.88
C TYR A 278 1.96 -7.92 13.33
N ASN A 279 1.77 -7.84 12.02
CA ASN A 279 0.62 -7.15 11.42
C ASN A 279 -0.24 -8.14 10.63
N GLY A 280 -1.46 -8.38 11.10
CA GLY A 280 -2.45 -9.18 10.39
C GLY A 280 -3.10 -8.43 9.22
N LEU A 281 -3.96 -9.13 8.49
CA LEU A 281 -4.72 -8.59 7.36
C LEU A 281 -5.44 -7.28 7.69
N PRO A 282 -6.13 -7.10 8.84
CA PRO A 282 -6.82 -5.85 9.14
C PRO A 282 -5.86 -4.65 9.23
N THR A 283 -4.73 -4.82 9.91
CA THR A 283 -3.75 -3.76 10.10
C THR A 283 -3.01 -3.44 8.80
N ILE A 284 -2.66 -4.44 8.00
CA ILE A 284 -2.08 -4.22 6.67
C ILE A 284 -3.04 -3.46 5.75
N ARG A 285 -4.33 -3.81 5.74
CA ARG A 285 -5.35 -3.05 4.99
C ARG A 285 -5.46 -1.61 5.48
N ARG A 286 -5.53 -1.39 6.80
CA ARG A 286 -5.64 -0.04 7.39
C ARG A 286 -4.42 0.82 7.07
N LYS A 287 -3.21 0.28 7.16
CA LYS A 287 -1.97 0.97 6.76
C LYS A 287 -1.97 1.29 5.26
N THR A 288 -2.43 0.37 4.43
CA THR A 288 -2.54 0.58 2.98
C THR A 288 -3.53 1.69 2.65
N GLN A 289 -4.73 1.69 3.25
CA GLN A 289 -5.73 2.74 3.08
C GLN A 289 -5.18 4.12 3.47
N TRP A 290 -4.49 4.19 4.62
CA TRP A 290 -3.86 5.43 5.04
C TRP A 290 -2.80 5.89 4.04
N ALA A 291 -1.93 4.98 3.58
CA ALA A 291 -0.88 5.28 2.64
C ALA A 291 -1.44 5.77 1.30
N MET A 292 -2.52 5.17 0.78
CA MET A 292 -3.16 5.65 -0.46
C MET A 292 -3.64 7.10 -0.36
N ALA A 293 -4.09 7.52 0.82
CA ALA A 293 -4.56 8.87 1.06
C ALA A 293 -3.43 9.87 1.43
N ASN A 294 -2.27 9.40 1.88
CA ASN A 294 -1.29 10.25 2.57
C ASN A 294 0.18 10.03 2.18
N ALA A 295 0.47 9.07 1.30
CA ALA A 295 1.81 8.60 0.98
C ALA A 295 1.89 8.08 -0.48
N GLY A 296 3.09 7.71 -0.93
CA GLY A 296 3.38 7.28 -2.30
C GLY A 296 3.34 5.77 -2.53
N GLY A 297 3.16 4.97 -1.48
CA GLY A 297 3.11 3.52 -1.59
C GLY A 297 3.21 2.76 -0.26
N ILE A 298 3.17 1.43 -0.38
CA ILE A 298 3.55 0.45 0.65
C ILE A 298 4.80 -0.31 0.19
N MET A 299 5.69 -0.60 1.14
CA MET A 299 6.83 -1.48 0.98
C MET A 299 6.70 -2.65 1.98
N ASN A 300 7.02 -3.88 1.58
CA ASN A 300 7.06 -5.02 2.50
C ASN A 300 8.47 -5.59 2.72
N TRP A 301 8.75 -5.95 3.97
CA TRP A 301 9.89 -6.75 4.38
C TRP A 301 9.40 -8.06 5.05
N GLU A 302 9.48 -9.22 4.42
CA GLU A 302 9.83 -9.44 3.00
C GLU A 302 8.96 -10.53 2.33
N LEU A 303 8.99 -10.56 0.99
CA LEU A 303 8.02 -11.30 0.16
C LEU A 303 7.94 -12.80 0.43
N SER A 304 9.04 -13.44 0.82
CA SER A 304 9.10 -14.88 1.09
C SER A 304 8.44 -15.28 2.41
N GLN A 305 8.11 -14.30 3.26
CA GLN A 305 7.49 -14.49 4.56
C GLN A 305 5.95 -14.43 4.50
N ASP A 306 5.39 -14.01 3.36
CA ASP A 306 3.95 -13.89 3.17
C ASP A 306 3.26 -15.26 3.16
N ALA A 307 2.02 -15.28 3.64
CA ALA A 307 1.12 -16.41 3.42
C ALA A 307 0.59 -16.39 1.96
N THR A 308 -0.15 -17.43 1.58
CA THR A 308 -0.72 -17.55 0.22
C THR A 308 -2.24 -17.43 0.24
N GLY A 309 -2.84 -17.27 -0.95
CA GLY A 309 -4.29 -17.25 -1.11
C GLY A 309 -4.96 -16.11 -0.35
N ALA A 310 -6.09 -16.41 0.30
CA ALA A 310 -6.89 -15.43 1.04
C ALA A 310 -6.16 -14.78 2.22
N ASN A 311 -5.09 -15.43 2.71
CA ASN A 311 -4.31 -14.94 3.83
C ASN A 311 -3.08 -14.14 3.39
N SER A 312 -2.81 -13.95 2.10
CA SER A 312 -1.64 -13.18 1.65
C SER A 312 -1.78 -11.69 2.00
N LEU A 313 -0.76 -11.14 2.67
CA LEU A 313 -0.62 -9.72 2.98
C LEU A 313 -0.37 -8.90 1.70
N VAL A 314 0.40 -9.41 0.72
CA VAL A 314 0.52 -8.76 -0.60
C VAL A 314 -0.85 -8.66 -1.29
N SER A 315 -1.67 -9.71 -1.18
CA SER A 315 -3.04 -9.68 -1.69
C SER A 315 -3.91 -8.66 -0.98
N ALA A 316 -3.76 -8.52 0.34
CA ALA A 316 -4.47 -7.51 1.12
C ALA A 316 -4.09 -6.08 0.72
N ILE A 317 -2.79 -5.81 0.50
CA ILE A 317 -2.29 -4.53 -0.02
C ILE A 317 -2.92 -4.25 -1.39
N TYR A 318 -2.80 -5.18 -2.33
CA TYR A 318 -3.31 -5.00 -3.69
C TYR A 318 -4.82 -4.81 -3.76
N ALA A 319 -5.59 -5.64 -3.05
CA ALA A 319 -7.06 -5.55 -3.03
C ALA A 319 -7.52 -4.20 -2.45
N THR A 320 -6.84 -3.73 -1.40
CA THR A 320 -7.10 -2.40 -0.83
C THR A 320 -6.76 -1.29 -1.83
N ALA A 321 -5.59 -1.39 -2.48
CA ALA A 321 -5.10 -0.40 -3.43
C ALA A 321 -5.96 -0.26 -4.70
N THR A 322 -6.60 -1.34 -5.14
CA THR A 322 -7.38 -1.40 -6.39
C THR A 322 -8.89 -1.26 -6.19
N GLY A 323 -9.37 -1.06 -4.97
CA GLY A 323 -10.81 -1.02 -4.68
C GLY A 323 -11.52 -2.37 -4.91
N GLY A 324 -10.78 -3.48 -4.80
CA GLY A 324 -11.25 -4.83 -5.10
C GLY A 324 -12.42 -5.30 -4.23
N THR A 325 -13.37 -5.96 -4.87
CA THR A 325 -14.72 -6.36 -4.43
C THR A 325 -14.79 -7.54 -3.45
N THR A 326 -13.90 -7.63 -2.47
CA THR A 326 -14.08 -8.59 -1.35
C THR A 326 -14.23 -7.82 -0.04
N PRO A 327 -15.48 -7.60 0.42
CA PRO A 327 -15.74 -7.15 1.77
C PRO A 327 -15.12 -8.13 2.78
N PRO A 328 -14.63 -7.67 3.94
CA PRO A 328 -14.40 -8.57 5.07
C PRO A 328 -15.73 -9.24 5.42
N THR A 329 -15.84 -10.55 5.23
CA THR A 329 -17.02 -11.35 5.63
C THR A 329 -16.97 -11.84 7.09
N ASP A 330 -16.03 -11.36 7.90
CA ASP A 330 -15.98 -11.71 9.32
C ASP A 330 -16.61 -10.62 10.21
N PRO A 331 -17.28 -11.01 11.31
CA PRO A 331 -18.00 -10.11 12.19
C PRO A 331 -17.05 -9.07 12.79
N PRO A 332 -17.45 -7.80 12.94
CA PRO A 332 -16.53 -6.76 13.33
C PRO A 332 -16.11 -6.94 14.79
N SER A 333 -14.82 -7.08 15.04
CA SER A 333 -14.24 -6.65 16.31
C SER A 333 -14.42 -5.13 16.39
N GLY A 334 -15.39 -4.70 17.19
CA GLY A 334 -15.81 -3.31 17.28
C GLY A 334 -16.89 -3.13 18.34
N ARG A 335 -16.98 -1.92 18.91
CA ARG A 335 -18.04 -1.60 19.88
C ARG A 335 -19.36 -1.51 19.12
N THR A 336 -20.37 -2.22 19.61
CA THR A 336 -21.69 -2.29 18.98
C THR A 336 -22.75 -1.70 19.88
N GLY A 337 -23.54 -0.79 19.35
CA GLY A 337 -24.62 -0.13 20.08
C GLY A 337 -25.17 1.06 19.31
N ARG A 338 -25.87 1.94 20.00
CA ARG A 338 -26.46 3.13 19.39
C ARG A 338 -25.39 4.21 19.21
N ILE A 339 -25.50 4.96 18.11
CA ILE A 339 -24.82 6.26 17.98
C ILE A 339 -25.87 7.33 18.23
N THR A 340 -25.67 8.16 19.25
CA THR A 340 -26.59 9.26 19.59
C THR A 340 -25.96 10.62 19.28
N GLY A 341 -26.77 11.57 18.85
CA GLY A 341 -26.35 12.93 18.50
C GLY A 341 -27.22 14.00 19.13
N ILE A 342 -27.41 15.11 18.42
CA ILE A 342 -28.20 16.27 18.86
C ILE A 342 -29.56 15.86 19.45
N ALA A 343 -29.90 16.45 20.59
CA ALA A 343 -31.12 16.17 21.36
C ALA A 343 -31.33 14.68 21.72
N GLY A 344 -30.25 13.88 21.79
CA GLY A 344 -30.33 12.46 22.13
C GLY A 344 -30.91 11.57 21.03
N LYS A 345 -31.05 12.08 19.81
CA LYS A 345 -31.55 11.32 18.65
C LYS A 345 -30.54 10.27 18.21
N CYS A 346 -31.03 9.17 17.66
CA CYS A 346 -30.20 8.08 17.15
C CYS A 346 -29.89 8.27 15.67
N VAL A 347 -28.67 7.89 15.26
CA VAL A 347 -28.33 7.66 13.85
C VAL A 347 -29.10 6.44 13.37
N ASP A 348 -29.93 6.62 12.35
CA ASP A 348 -30.98 5.70 11.94
C ASP A 348 -30.92 5.43 10.43
N ILE A 349 -31.11 4.17 10.04
CA ILE A 349 -31.32 3.78 8.64
C ILE A 349 -32.80 3.92 8.30
N ALA A 350 -33.12 4.80 7.36
CA ALA A 350 -34.50 5.11 7.02
C ALA A 350 -35.31 3.85 6.65
N ALA A 351 -36.46 3.69 7.31
CA ALA A 351 -37.36 2.55 7.16
C ALA A 351 -36.72 1.17 7.40
N ALA A 352 -35.56 1.10 8.07
CA ALA A 352 -34.77 -0.12 8.26
C ALA A 352 -34.44 -0.87 6.94
N SER A 353 -34.41 -0.15 5.82
CA SER A 353 -34.15 -0.75 4.50
C SER A 353 -32.65 -1.03 4.33
N PRO A 354 -32.23 -2.30 4.11
CA PRO A 354 -30.82 -2.64 3.89
C PRO A 354 -30.35 -2.37 2.45
N ALA A 355 -31.17 -1.74 1.60
CA ALA A 355 -30.80 -1.44 0.23
C ALA A 355 -29.63 -0.43 0.17
N ASN A 356 -28.76 -0.57 -0.84
CA ASN A 356 -27.74 0.43 -1.10
C ASN A 356 -28.38 1.77 -1.42
N GLY A 357 -27.80 2.83 -0.88
CA GLY A 357 -28.30 4.19 -1.04
C GLY A 357 -29.43 4.56 -0.07
N THR A 358 -29.83 3.66 0.84
CA THR A 358 -30.80 4.03 1.88
C THR A 358 -30.23 5.17 2.72
N ALA A 359 -31.09 6.17 2.94
CA ALA A 359 -30.77 7.36 3.71
C ALA A 359 -30.40 7.02 5.16
N VAL A 360 -29.31 7.62 5.65
CA VAL A 360 -29.01 7.72 7.09
C VAL A 360 -29.54 9.05 7.64
N GLN A 361 -30.32 8.98 8.70
CA GLN A 361 -31.07 10.11 9.23
C GLN A 361 -30.97 10.15 10.76
N LEU A 362 -31.51 11.22 11.36
CA LEU A 362 -31.87 11.21 12.78
C LEU A 362 -33.27 10.67 12.98
N TYR A 363 -33.43 9.86 14.01
CA TYR A 363 -34.75 9.42 14.47
C TYR A 363 -34.78 9.25 15.98
N ASP A 364 -35.97 9.20 16.56
CA ASP A 364 -36.14 8.76 17.94
C ASP A 364 -35.54 7.37 18.14
N CYS A 365 -34.80 7.21 19.24
CA CYS A 365 -34.20 5.95 19.57
C CYS A 365 -35.29 4.89 19.86
N ASN A 366 -35.41 3.92 18.97
CA ASN A 366 -36.47 2.90 18.96
C ASN A 366 -35.95 1.47 19.20
N GLY A 367 -34.63 1.29 19.28
CA GLY A 367 -34.00 0.01 19.60
C GLY A 367 -34.02 -1.03 18.48
N THR A 368 -34.42 -0.65 17.27
CA THR A 368 -34.37 -1.53 16.11
C THR A 368 -32.94 -1.71 15.60
N ALA A 369 -32.70 -2.74 14.79
CA ALA A 369 -31.40 -3.00 14.17
C ALA A 369 -30.95 -1.86 13.23
N ALA A 370 -31.87 -1.00 12.77
CA ALA A 370 -31.57 0.19 11.98
C ALA A 370 -30.80 1.28 12.76
N GLN A 371 -30.72 1.16 14.09
CA GLN A 371 -30.03 2.07 15.00
C GLN A 371 -28.89 1.39 15.77
N THR A 372 -28.61 0.12 15.45
CA THR A 372 -27.52 -0.64 16.06
C THR A 372 -26.34 -0.62 15.11
N TRP A 373 -25.33 0.16 15.47
CA TRP A 373 -24.12 0.36 14.69
C TRP A 373 -22.93 -0.32 15.36
N THR A 374 -22.08 -0.93 14.56
CA THR A 374 -20.75 -1.37 14.99
C THR A 374 -19.71 -0.38 14.50
N VAL A 375 -19.00 0.25 15.43
CA VAL A 375 -17.79 1.03 15.12
C VAL A 375 -16.63 0.03 15.08
N ALA A 376 -16.25 -0.37 13.86
CA ALA A 376 -15.26 -1.40 13.63
C ALA A 376 -13.83 -0.85 13.80
N THR A 377 -12.91 -1.73 14.20
CA THR A 377 -11.48 -1.40 14.37
C THR A 377 -10.76 -1.04 13.06
N ASP A 378 -11.35 -1.41 11.91
CA ASP A 378 -10.89 -1.05 10.57
C ASP A 378 -11.34 0.35 10.10
N GLY A 379 -12.00 1.12 10.97
CA GLY A 379 -12.44 2.48 10.67
C GLY A 379 -13.78 2.57 9.94
N THR A 380 -14.46 1.46 9.67
CA THR A 380 -15.84 1.48 9.14
C THR A 380 -16.87 1.58 10.27
N VAL A 381 -18.02 2.16 9.97
CA VAL A 381 -19.20 2.19 10.87
C VAL A 381 -20.31 1.42 10.18
N ARG A 382 -20.77 0.31 10.79
CA ARG A 382 -21.60 -0.69 10.10
C ARG A 382 -22.95 -0.89 10.74
N ALA A 383 -24.00 -1.05 9.94
CA ALA A 383 -25.32 -1.47 10.39
C ALA A 383 -26.03 -2.22 9.25
N LEU A 384 -26.89 -3.19 9.61
CA LEU A 384 -27.60 -4.05 8.64
C LEU A 384 -26.70 -4.70 7.58
N GLY A 385 -25.44 -5.03 7.93
CA GLY A 385 -24.46 -5.61 7.01
C GLY A 385 -23.86 -4.63 6.00
N LYS A 386 -24.10 -3.32 6.15
CA LYS A 386 -23.66 -2.25 5.26
C LYS A 386 -22.77 -1.26 6.00
N CYS A 387 -22.05 -0.43 5.26
CA CYS A 387 -21.17 0.62 5.79
C CYS A 387 -21.85 1.99 5.70
N LEU A 388 -21.61 2.85 6.71
CA LEU A 388 -21.91 4.27 6.70
C LEU A 388 -21.07 4.93 5.61
N ASP A 389 -21.71 5.52 4.61
CA ASP A 389 -21.12 5.85 3.32
C ASP A 389 -21.45 7.29 2.92
N VAL A 390 -20.45 8.05 2.48
CA VAL A 390 -20.70 9.35 1.83
C VAL A 390 -21.04 9.09 0.37
N ALA A 391 -22.26 9.48 -0.03
CA ALA A 391 -22.81 9.14 -1.33
C ALA A 391 -21.91 9.62 -2.48
N ALA A 392 -21.64 8.70 -3.42
CA ALA A 392 -20.77 8.93 -4.58
C ALA A 392 -19.35 9.42 -4.23
N ALA A 393 -18.87 9.12 -3.01
CA ALA A 393 -17.60 9.63 -2.49
C ALA A 393 -17.49 11.16 -2.54
N GLY A 394 -18.63 11.86 -2.41
CA GLY A 394 -18.67 13.32 -2.39
C GLY A 394 -17.78 13.89 -1.28
N THR A 395 -17.04 14.96 -1.60
CA THR A 395 -16.14 15.61 -0.64
C THR A 395 -16.61 16.98 -0.21
N ALA A 396 -17.62 17.57 -0.86
CA ALA A 396 -18.12 18.91 -0.56
C ALA A 396 -19.08 18.94 0.64
N ASN A 397 -19.18 20.10 1.29
CA ASN A 397 -20.22 20.36 2.29
C ASN A 397 -21.61 20.05 1.72
N GLY A 398 -22.41 19.32 2.50
CA GLY A 398 -23.75 18.90 2.09
C GLY A 398 -23.81 17.59 1.33
N SER A 399 -22.67 16.92 1.07
CA SER A 399 -22.70 15.57 0.49
C SER A 399 -23.42 14.62 1.45
N LEU A 400 -24.46 13.96 0.95
CA LEU A 400 -25.36 13.15 1.77
C LEU A 400 -24.71 11.85 2.23
N VAL A 401 -25.10 11.41 3.43
CA VAL A 401 -24.70 10.12 3.98
C VAL A 401 -25.80 9.08 3.76
N GLN A 402 -25.40 7.88 3.41
CA GLN A 402 -26.24 6.73 3.10
C GLN A 402 -25.62 5.47 3.72
N ILE A 403 -26.31 4.34 3.60
CA ILE A 403 -25.65 3.04 3.71
C ILE A 403 -25.33 2.50 2.33
N TYR A 404 -24.22 1.80 2.22
CA TYR A 404 -23.83 1.11 0.99
C TYR A 404 -23.08 -0.17 1.34
N ASP A 405 -22.99 -1.11 0.39
CA ASP A 405 -22.10 -2.26 0.54
C ASP A 405 -20.70 -1.80 0.90
N CYS A 406 -20.10 -2.47 1.88
CA CYS A 406 -18.75 -2.15 2.30
C CYS A 406 -17.78 -2.41 1.13
N ASN A 407 -17.23 -1.33 0.57
CA ASN A 407 -16.47 -1.31 -0.68
C ASN A 407 -15.02 -0.86 -0.48
N GLY A 408 -14.61 -0.60 0.77
CA GLY A 408 -13.22 -0.28 1.12
C GLY A 408 -12.77 1.13 0.72
N THR A 409 -13.65 1.95 0.16
CA THR A 409 -13.32 3.33 -0.23
C THR A 409 -13.23 4.26 0.98
N GLY A 410 -12.51 5.37 0.82
CA GLY A 410 -12.42 6.40 1.85
C GLY A 410 -13.76 7.06 2.22
N ALA A 411 -14.80 6.91 1.38
CA ALA A 411 -16.16 7.37 1.67
C ALA A 411 -16.80 6.62 2.85
N GLN A 412 -16.26 5.45 3.22
CA GLN A 412 -16.77 4.58 4.27
C GLN A 412 -15.89 4.54 5.53
N THR A 413 -14.83 5.34 5.55
CA THR A 413 -13.91 5.44 6.68
C THR A 413 -14.31 6.60 7.58
N TRP A 414 -14.36 6.35 8.88
CA TRP A 414 -14.76 7.31 9.90
C TRP A 414 -13.84 7.22 11.11
N GLN A 415 -13.53 8.37 11.70
CA GLN A 415 -12.65 8.49 12.85
C GLN A 415 -13.31 9.39 13.90
N GLY A 416 -13.63 8.79 15.05
CA GLY A 416 -14.05 9.55 16.22
C GLY A 416 -12.92 10.45 16.72
N GLN A 417 -13.23 11.70 17.01
CA GLN A 417 -12.30 12.71 17.50
C GLN A 417 -12.52 12.98 18.99
N GLY A 418 -11.52 13.55 19.66
CA GLY A 418 -11.60 13.89 21.08
C GLY A 418 -12.64 14.97 21.42
N ASP A 419 -13.08 15.75 20.43
CA ASP A 419 -14.14 16.77 20.56
C ASP A 419 -15.56 16.21 20.37
N GLY A 420 -15.69 14.90 20.16
CA GLY A 420 -16.95 14.20 19.94
C GLY A 420 -17.42 14.20 18.48
N THR A 421 -16.66 14.76 17.55
CA THR A 421 -16.99 14.68 16.11
C THR A 421 -16.64 13.31 15.53
N LEU A 422 -17.34 12.93 14.46
CA LEU A 422 -17.04 11.74 13.67
C LEU A 422 -16.57 12.18 12.28
N ARG A 423 -15.25 12.20 12.07
CA ARG A 423 -14.62 12.73 10.85
C ARG A 423 -14.46 11.66 9.79
N ASN A 424 -14.79 11.98 8.54
CA ASN A 424 -14.42 11.20 7.37
C ASN A 424 -13.05 11.70 6.84
N PRO A 425 -11.96 10.89 6.93
CA PRO A 425 -10.62 11.36 6.56
C PRO A 425 -10.48 11.72 5.08
N ALA A 426 -11.22 11.04 4.20
CA ALA A 426 -11.12 11.25 2.75
C ALA A 426 -11.66 12.61 2.29
N SER A 427 -12.76 13.07 2.88
CA SER A 427 -13.32 14.42 2.63
C SER A 427 -12.72 15.49 3.54
N GLY A 428 -12.13 15.07 4.67
CA GLY A 428 -11.66 15.94 5.73
C GLY A 428 -12.76 16.56 6.59
N ARG A 429 -14.03 16.17 6.37
CA ARG A 429 -15.25 16.73 6.97
C ARG A 429 -15.88 15.80 8.01
N CYS A 430 -16.82 16.32 8.78
CA CYS A 430 -17.46 15.61 9.89
C CYS A 430 -18.90 15.23 9.56
N LEU A 431 -19.36 14.10 10.13
CA LEU A 431 -20.76 13.70 10.10
C LEU A 431 -21.60 14.78 10.77
N ASP A 432 -22.64 15.22 10.06
CA ASP A 432 -23.41 16.41 10.38
C ASP A 432 -24.91 16.13 10.22
N ALA A 433 -25.69 16.47 11.25
CA ALA A 433 -27.14 16.55 11.11
C ALA A 433 -27.52 17.87 10.44
N SER A 434 -28.11 17.76 9.26
CA SER A 434 -28.35 18.91 8.38
C SER A 434 -29.17 20.01 9.05
N ASN A 435 -28.78 21.25 8.76
CA ASN A 435 -29.42 22.48 9.26
C ASN A 435 -29.52 22.58 10.80
N ASN A 436 -28.64 21.89 11.54
CA ASN A 436 -28.67 21.82 12.99
C ASN A 436 -30.04 21.37 13.55
N SER A 437 -30.76 20.54 12.78
CA SER A 437 -32.10 20.06 13.11
C SER A 437 -32.04 18.80 13.96
N SER A 438 -32.97 18.70 14.92
CA SER A 438 -33.22 17.50 15.73
C SER A 438 -34.53 16.79 15.36
N ALA A 439 -35.20 17.20 14.28
CA ALA A 439 -36.44 16.56 13.82
C ALA A 439 -36.18 15.13 13.31
N ASN A 440 -37.14 14.22 13.51
CA ASN A 440 -37.10 12.89 12.91
C ASN A 440 -37.09 13.01 11.38
N GLY A 441 -36.25 12.21 10.72
CA GLY A 441 -36.03 12.26 9.29
C GLY A 441 -34.98 13.29 8.84
N THR A 442 -34.36 14.04 9.76
CA THR A 442 -33.25 14.95 9.41
C THR A 442 -32.13 14.14 8.76
N ARG A 443 -31.78 14.46 7.50
CA ARG A 443 -30.73 13.75 6.77
C ARG A 443 -29.36 14.04 7.36
N LEU A 444 -28.53 13.00 7.46
CA LEU A 444 -27.12 13.18 7.74
C LEU A 444 -26.35 13.47 6.45
N GLN A 445 -25.36 14.34 6.59
CA GLN A 445 -24.46 14.80 5.54
C GLN A 445 -23.03 14.90 6.10
N ILE A 446 -22.07 15.26 5.26
CA ILE A 446 -20.77 15.76 5.72
C ILE A 446 -20.72 17.28 5.63
N TRP A 447 -20.06 17.89 6.62
CA TRP A 447 -19.82 19.33 6.66
C TRP A 447 -18.48 19.63 7.32
N ASP A 448 -17.91 20.80 7.07
CA ASP A 448 -16.70 21.27 7.75
C ASP A 448 -16.84 21.11 9.27
N CYS A 449 -15.79 20.56 9.88
CA CYS A 449 -15.78 20.20 11.29
C CYS A 449 -15.78 21.46 12.16
N SER A 450 -16.84 21.63 12.94
CA SER A 450 -17.04 22.76 13.87
C SER A 450 -17.23 22.33 15.32
N ALA A 451 -17.40 21.02 15.55
CA ALA A 451 -17.82 20.45 16.84
C ALA A 451 -19.11 21.09 17.41
N GLY A 452 -19.97 21.61 16.54
CA GLY A 452 -21.31 22.08 16.86
C GLY A 452 -22.21 20.94 17.36
N ALA A 453 -23.33 21.28 18.00
CA ALA A 453 -24.24 20.29 18.61
C ALA A 453 -24.72 19.21 17.63
N ASN A 454 -24.91 19.57 16.37
CA ASN A 454 -25.31 18.68 15.27
C ASN A 454 -24.18 17.82 14.69
N GLN A 455 -22.95 17.97 15.16
CA GLN A 455 -21.77 17.19 14.77
C GLN A 455 -21.17 16.39 15.92
N ARG A 456 -21.74 16.47 17.13
CA ARG A 456 -21.27 15.70 18.29
C ARG A 456 -22.04 14.38 18.38
N TRP A 457 -21.28 13.30 18.46
CA TRP A 457 -21.80 11.94 18.46
C TRP A 457 -21.24 11.17 19.64
N THR A 458 -22.10 10.50 20.39
CA THR A 458 -21.70 9.48 21.35
C THR A 458 -21.67 8.14 20.64
N LEU A 459 -20.47 7.58 20.48
CA LEU A 459 -20.25 6.26 19.89
C LEU A 459 -20.41 5.16 20.97
N PRO A 460 -20.89 3.96 20.61
CA PRO A 460 -21.20 2.86 21.53
C PRO A 460 -20.00 2.31 22.29
#